data_AF-A0A351CK92-F1
#
_entry.id   AF-A0A351CK92-F1
#
_cell.length_a   1.000
_cell.length_b   1.000
_cell.length_c   1.000
_cell.angle_alpha   90.00
_cell.angle_beta   90.00
_cell.angle_gamma   90.00
#
_symmetry.space_group_name_H-M   'P 1'
#
loop_
_entity.id
_entity.type
_entity.pdbx_description
1 polymer ?
#
loop_
_entity_poly.entity_id
_entity_poly.type
_entity_poly.pdbx_seq_one_letter_code
_entity_poly.pdbx_strand_id
1 'polypeptide(L)' 'MNQYIKITKNGLWNNNQALVALLGLCPLLAVTNNAVNAIALGIATTFVLISSNITISIFRNHISKEVRIP' A
#
# COMPACT_ATOMS: atom_id res chain seq x y z
N MET A 1 32.91 9.48 8.05
CA MET A 1 31.91 9.91 7.03
C MET A 1 31.05 8.79 6.42
N ASN A 2 31.44 7.51 6.46
CA ASN A 2 30.69 6.42 5.81
C ASN A 2 29.41 5.95 6.55
N GLN A 3 29.25 6.28 7.83
CA GLN A 3 28.14 5.81 8.67
C GLN A 3 26.82 6.54 8.34
N TYR A 4 26.85 7.87 8.18
CA TYR A 4 25.65 8.66 7.85
C TYR A 4 25.05 8.27 6.50
N ILE A 5 25.89 8.06 5.47
CA ILE A 5 25.44 7.60 4.15
C ILE A 5 24.77 6.21 4.24
N LYS A 6 25.29 5.32 5.11
CA LYS A 6 24.69 4.00 5.36
C LYS A 6 23.32 4.12 6.03
N ILE A 7 23.17 5.03 7.01
CA ILE A 7 21.91 5.28 7.72
C ILE A 7 20.87 5.89 6.76
N THR A 8 21.25 6.89 5.96
CA THR A 8 20.35 7.50 4.98
C THR A 8 19.94 6.50 3.91
N LYS A 9 20.87 5.69 3.38
CA LYS A 9 20.55 4.68 2.35
C LYS A 9 19.68 3.55 2.89
N ASN A 10 19.94 3.09 4.12
CA ASN A 10 19.09 2.09 4.77
C ASN A 10 17.71 2.65 5.11
N GLY A 11 17.63 3.86 5.65
CA GLY A 11 16.37 4.49 6.06
C GLY A 11 15.50 4.94 4.89
N LEU A 12 16.08 5.32 3.75
CA LEU A 12 15.31 5.76 2.59
C LEU A 12 14.92 4.60 1.67
N TRP A 13 15.80 3.63 1.43
CA TRP A 13 15.60 2.61 0.38
C TRP A 13 15.29 1.20 0.91
N ASN A 14 16.06 0.69 1.86
CA ASN A 14 15.95 -0.71 2.29
C ASN A 14 14.98 -0.95 3.46
N ASN A 15 14.70 0.05 4.31
CA ASN A 15 13.83 -0.10 5.48
C ASN A 15 12.53 0.71 5.40
N ASN A 16 12.29 1.48 4.34
CA ASN A 16 11.10 2.30 4.24
C ASN A 16 10.17 1.82 3.12
N GLN A 17 9.34 0.83 3.46
CA GLN A 17 8.32 0.27 2.58
C GLN A 17 7.33 1.34 2.08
N ALA A 18 7.09 2.41 2.87
CA ALA A 18 6.23 3.50 2.44
C ALA A 18 6.81 4.24 1.23
N LEU A 19 8.14 4.38 1.13
CA LEU A 19 8.77 5.05 0.00
C LEU A 19 8.67 4.20 -1.28
N VAL A 20 8.95 2.89 -1.18
CA VAL A 20 8.85 1.96 -2.31
C VAL A 20 7.41 1.82 -2.79
N ALA A 21 6.45 1.75 -1.86
CA ALA A 21 5.02 1.76 -2.19
C ALA A 21 4.62 3.06 -2.90
N LEU A 22 5.10 4.22 -2.42
CA LEU A 22 4.81 5.52 -3.05
C LEU A 22 5.36 5.62 -4.48
N LEU A 23 6.55 5.07 -4.74
CA LEU A 23 7.17 5.03 -6.07
C LEU A 23 6.42 4.10 -7.05
N GLY A 24 5.81 3.03 -6.53
CA GLY A 24 5.01 2.08 -7.33
C GLY A 24 3.58 2.53 -7.60
N LEU A 25 3.09 3.56 -6.90
CA LEU A 25 1.74 4.08 -7.06
C LEU A 25 1.63 5.03 -8.26
N CYS A 26 1.76 4.47 -9.47
CA CYS A 26 1.37 5.12 -10.73
C CYS A 26 0.02 5.90 -10.65
N PRO A 27 -1.04 5.39 -9.99
CA PRO A 27 -2.31 6.13 -9.91
C PRO A 27 -2.24 7.42 -9.08
N LEU A 28 -1.33 7.49 -8.10
CA LEU A 28 -1.17 8.68 -7.25
C LEU A 28 -0.56 9.85 -8.04
N LEU A 29 0.40 9.57 -8.93
CA LEU A 29 0.98 10.59 -9.81
C LEU A 29 -0.04 11.08 -10.85
N ALA A 30 -0.84 10.17 -11.41
CA ALA A 30 -1.84 10.50 -12.44
C ALA A 30 -2.97 11.40 -11.93
N VAL A 31 -3.37 11.25 -10.66
CA VAL A 31 -4.55 11.90 -10.10
C VAL A 31 -4.28 13.30 -9.51
N THR A 32 -3.02 13.76 -9.50
CA THR A 32 -2.61 15.07 -8.94
C THR A 32 -3.21 16.29 -9.66
N ASN A 33 -3.66 16.13 -10.91
CA ASN A 33 -4.16 17.24 -11.72
C ASN A 33 -5.57 17.71 -11.34
N ASN A 34 -6.39 16.87 -10.68
CA ASN A 34 -7.77 17.22 -10.37
C ASN A 34 -8.23 16.65 -9.02
N ALA A 35 -8.65 17.53 -8.11
CA ALA A 35 -9.13 17.18 -6.77
C ALA A 35 -10.35 16.24 -6.80
N VAL A 36 -11.23 16.37 -7.79
CA VAL A 36 -12.42 15.51 -7.93
C VAL A 36 -12.01 14.06 -8.22
N ASN A 37 -11.03 13.86 -9.10
CA ASN A 37 -10.53 12.54 -9.45
C ASN A 37 -9.81 11.87 -8.25
N ALA A 38 -9.12 12.66 -7.43
CA ALA A 38 -8.41 12.16 -6.25
C ALA A 38 -9.40 11.64 -5.18
N ILE A 39 -10.49 12.38 -4.96
CA ILE A 39 -11.57 11.97 -4.05
C ILE A 39 -12.26 10.72 -4.58
N ALA A 40 -12.56 10.67 -5.88
CA ALA A 40 -13.16 9.49 -6.50
C ALA A 40 -12.30 8.23 -6.34
N LEU A 41 -10.98 8.34 -6.55
CA LEU A 41 -10.02 7.24 -6.34
C LEU A 41 -9.95 6.80 -4.87
N GLY A 42 -9.95 7.74 -3.92
CA GLY A 42 -9.94 7.43 -2.49
C GLY A 42 -11.20 6.69 -2.03
N ILE A 43 -12.38 7.12 -2.51
CA ILE A 43 -13.65 6.45 -2.22
C ILE A 43 -13.68 5.05 -2.84
N ALA A 44 -13.25 4.94 -4.11
CA ALA A 44 -13.22 3.66 -4.81
C ALA A 44 -12.29 2.64 -4.12
N THR A 45 -11.08 3.04 -3.74
CA THR A 45 -10.13 2.15 -3.06
C THR A 45 -10.61 1.75 -1.67
N THR A 46 -11.20 2.68 -0.91
CA THR A 46 -11.80 2.39 0.40
C THR A 46 -12.93 1.37 0.26
N PHE A 47 -13.81 1.55 -0.73
CA PHE A 47 -14.89 0.61 -1.00
C PHE A 47 -14.38 -0.79 -1.34
N VAL A 48 -13.39 -0.90 -2.24
CA VAL A 48 -12.78 -2.19 -2.62
C VAL A 48 -12.06 -2.85 -1.45
N LEU A 49 -11.37 -2.10 -0.60
CA LEU A 49 -10.72 -2.64 0.59
C LEU A 49 -11.75 -3.20 1.58
N ILE A 50 -12.84 -2.48 1.81
CA ILE A 50 -13.94 -2.95 2.66
C ILE A 50 -14.56 -4.22 2.07
N SER A 51 -14.89 -4.23 0.77
CA SER A 51 -15.50 -5.39 0.13
C SER A 51 -14.57 -6.62 0.14
N SER A 52 -13.27 -6.41 -0.10
CA SER A 52 -12.26 -7.46 -0.03
C SER A 52 -12.16 -8.02 1.39
N ASN A 53 -12.05 -7.16 2.41
CA ASN A 53 -11.97 -7.60 3.80
C ASN A 53 -13.25 -8.30 4.28
N ILE A 54 -14.43 -7.87 3.83
CA ILE A 54 -15.71 -8.55 4.11
C ILE A 54 -15.71 -9.96 3.49
N THR A 55 -15.34 -10.04 2.22
CA THR A 55 -15.26 -11.31 1.49
C THR A 55 -14.28 -12.26 2.19
N ILE A 56 -13.06 -11.79 2.49
CA ILE A 56 -12.04 -12.56 3.20
C ILE A 56 -12.55 -12.99 4.58
N SER A 57 -13.25 -12.12 5.31
CA SER A 57 -13.81 -12.43 6.63
C SER A 57 -14.82 -13.58 6.57
N ILE A 58 -15.69 -13.61 5.55
CA ILE A 58 -16.67 -14.68 5.34
C ILE A 58 -15.97 -16.00 4.97
N PHE A 59 -15.01 -15.96 4.06
CA PHE A 59 -14.27 -17.15 3.61
C PHE A 59 -13.17 -17.59 4.60
N ARG A 60 -12.89 -16.82 5.65
CA ARG A 60 -11.82 -17.09 6.62
C ARG A 60 -11.93 -18.46 7.30
N ASN A 61 -13.13 -19.00 7.42
CA ASN A 61 -13.34 -20.33 8.02
C ASN A 61 -13.05 -21.49 7.05
N HIS A 62 -12.99 -21.22 5.75
CA HIS A 62 -12.75 -22.23 4.70
C HIS A 62 -11.28 -22.30 4.25
N ILE A 63 -10.49 -21.23 4.44
CA ILE A 63 -9.06 -21.20 4.09
C ILE A 63 -8.23 -21.59 5.33
N SER A 64 -7.58 -22.75 5.28
CA SER A 64 -6.66 -23.24 6.31
C SER A 64 -5.53 -22.24 6.63
N LYS A 65 -5.12 -22.19 7.90
CA LYS A 65 -4.17 -21.22 8.48
C LYS A 65 -2.77 -21.19 7.84
N GLU A 66 -2.46 -22.12 6.94
CA GLU A 66 -1.17 -22.24 6.23
C GLU A 66 -0.93 -21.17 5.17
N VAL A 67 -1.97 -20.48 4.66
CA VAL A 67 -1.83 -19.36 3.68
C VAL A 67 -1.89 -17.99 4.39
N ARG A 68 -1.52 -17.93 5.67
CA ARG A 68 -1.19 -16.64 6.28
C ARG A 68 0.22 -16.29 5.87
N ILE A 69 0.33 -15.50 4.80
CA ILE A 69 1.57 -14.84 4.40
C ILE A 69 2.05 -14.03 5.64
N PRO A 70 3.20 -14.35 6.26
CA PRO A 70 3.79 -13.47 7.27
C PRO A 70 4.24 -12.14 6.67
#